data_AF-A0A378IHK2-F1
#
_entry.id   AF-A0A378IHK2-F1
#
_cell.length_a   1.000
_cell.length_b   1.000
_cell.length_c   1.000
_cell.angle_alpha   90.00
_cell.angle_beta   90.00
_cell.angle_gamma   90.00
#
_symmetry.space_group_name_H-M   'P 1'
#
loop_
_entity.id
_entity.type
_entity.pdbx_description
1 polymer ?
#
loop_
_entity_poly.entity_id
_entity_poly.type
_entity_poly.pdbx_seq_one_letter_code
_entity_poly.pdbx_strand_id
1 'polypeptide(L)'
;MPRNRSKGLFWRRALIDRKVFDRYSKDEQKIIEAVKALLNNGTHGTNYEKLRDDLASARLNDADRILLTNYELDGQNNLLVIDAAEWHEYKKSPAYNDKNGVKNYLVKNKESIEKRIREMMAEEAAAAQSPKPPAGKPEPVILDYYNQQFIRLNLSQQSVLQSGLPLVVSGAPGSGKSCVAISMLRQLAAQLPEGSEEKILYLTESPRLLKEMQAIWESLELPRDMQRRVEFKTYAMQAAESRAEYVKDRTVCTKLEFEHWFKKYVSDRRNELNPAWRTPRVKKAKPRMIPS
;
A
#
# COMPACT_ATOMS: atom_id res chain seq x y z
N MET A 1 24.07 -32.02 -23.62
CA MET A 1 23.32 -32.32 -22.38
C MET A 1 23.50 -31.18 -21.39
N PRO A 2 22.45 -30.47 -20.94
CA PRO A 2 22.63 -29.51 -19.86
C PRO A 2 22.64 -30.25 -18.52
N ARG A 3 23.70 -30.02 -17.76
CA ARG A 3 23.98 -30.57 -16.43
C ARG A 3 22.83 -30.27 -15.45
N ASN A 4 22.44 -31.31 -14.71
CA ASN A 4 21.61 -31.24 -13.50
C ASN A 4 22.15 -30.14 -12.58
N ARG A 5 21.46 -29.00 -12.52
CA ARG A 5 21.69 -27.99 -11.48
C ARG A 5 21.06 -28.52 -10.20
N SER A 6 21.81 -28.48 -9.11
CA SER A 6 21.37 -28.84 -7.77
C SER A 6 20.02 -28.19 -7.45
N LYS A 7 19.10 -28.95 -6.82
CA LYS A 7 17.79 -28.50 -6.33
C LYS A 7 17.96 -27.50 -5.17
N GLY A 8 18.52 -26.32 -5.44
CA GLY A 8 18.46 -25.20 -4.50
C GLY A 8 17.01 -24.70 -4.40
N LEU A 9 16.58 -24.28 -3.21
CA LEU A 9 15.37 -23.49 -3.07
C LEU A 9 15.52 -22.25 -3.96
N PHE A 10 14.79 -22.22 -5.07
CA PHE A 10 14.72 -21.07 -5.94
C PHE A 10 13.35 -20.43 -5.77
N TRP A 11 13.34 -19.19 -5.27
CA TRP A 11 12.12 -18.43 -5.08
C TRP A 11 11.82 -17.61 -6.32
N ARG A 12 10.59 -17.72 -6.83
CA ARG A 12 10.13 -16.93 -7.98
C ARG A 12 9.86 -15.48 -7.59
N ARG A 13 9.31 -15.27 -6.39
CA ARG A 13 8.86 -13.97 -5.86
C ARG A 13 9.13 -13.89 -4.37
N ALA A 14 9.13 -12.68 -3.84
CA ALA A 14 9.16 -12.45 -2.40
C ALA A 14 8.04 -11.51 -1.97
N LEU A 15 7.46 -11.80 -0.80
CA LEU A 15 6.55 -10.92 -0.09
C LEU A 15 7.13 -10.60 1.29
N ILE A 16 7.10 -9.32 1.65
CA ILE A 16 7.44 -8.87 3.00
C ILE A 16 6.12 -8.51 3.70
N ASP A 17 5.92 -9.04 4.91
CA ASP A 17 4.82 -8.62 5.76
C ASP A 17 5.07 -7.20 6.28
N ARG A 18 4.02 -6.37 6.27
CA ARG A 18 4.13 -4.97 6.70
C ARG A 18 4.66 -4.84 8.13
N LYS A 19 4.26 -5.75 9.03
CA LYS A 19 4.69 -5.71 10.43
C LYS A 19 6.21 -5.86 10.60
N VAL A 20 6.91 -6.37 9.58
CA VAL A 20 8.38 -6.50 9.59
C VAL A 20 9.01 -5.11 9.59
N PHE A 21 8.49 -4.18 8.78
CA PHE A 21 8.93 -2.78 8.77
C PHE A 21 8.57 -2.07 10.08
N ASP A 22 7.39 -2.36 10.64
CA ASP A 22 6.99 -1.79 11.93
C ASP A 22 7.89 -2.26 13.08
N ARG A 23 8.38 -3.51 13.02
CA ARG A 23 9.27 -4.09 14.04
C ARG A 23 10.74 -3.75 13.83
N TYR A 24 11.17 -3.51 12.61
CA TYR A 24 12.55 -3.17 12.26
C TYR A 24 12.61 -1.77 11.65
N SER A 25 12.56 -0.75 12.51
CA SER A 25 12.53 0.65 12.10
C SER A 25 13.91 1.25 11.81
N LYS A 26 15.00 0.51 12.07
CA LYS A 26 16.37 1.00 11.91
C LYS A 26 16.70 1.33 10.46
N ASP A 27 16.39 0.41 9.55
CA ASP A 27 16.79 0.51 8.15
C ASP A 27 15.95 -0.43 7.26
N GLU A 28 14.87 0.10 6.68
CA GLU A 28 13.99 -0.65 5.78
C GLU A 28 14.73 -1.09 4.50
N GLN A 29 15.74 -0.33 4.07
CA GLN A 29 16.46 -0.59 2.83
C GLN A 29 17.27 -1.89 2.93
N LYS A 30 17.87 -2.17 4.10
CA LYS A 30 18.57 -3.44 4.35
C LYS A 30 17.67 -4.66 4.22
N ILE A 31 16.40 -4.55 4.62
CA ILE A 31 15.44 -5.64 4.43
C ILE A 31 15.24 -5.90 2.94
N ILE A 32 15.02 -4.83 2.16
CA ILE A 32 14.80 -4.92 0.72
C ILE A 32 16.03 -5.52 0.02
N GLU A 33 17.23 -5.09 0.40
CA GLU A 33 18.50 -5.62 -0.15
C GLU A 33 18.70 -7.10 0.18
N ALA A 34 18.47 -7.51 1.43
CA ALA A 34 18.58 -8.91 1.83
C ALA A 34 17.59 -9.80 1.05
N VAL A 35 16.36 -9.34 0.86
CA VAL A 35 15.33 -10.06 0.10
C VAL A 35 15.70 -10.14 -1.39
N LYS A 36 16.20 -9.05 -1.99
CA LYS A 36 16.70 -9.07 -3.38
C LYS A 36 17.86 -10.04 -3.54
N ALA A 37 18.80 -10.07 -2.59
CA ALA A 37 19.92 -11.00 -2.62
C ALA A 37 19.45 -12.46 -2.55
N LEU A 38 18.46 -12.77 -1.69
CA LEU A 38 17.85 -14.10 -1.61
C LEU A 38 17.14 -14.50 -2.90
N LEU A 39 16.42 -13.58 -3.56
CA LEU A 39 15.76 -13.86 -4.83
C LEU A 39 16.76 -14.13 -5.96
N ASN A 40 17.83 -13.35 -6.05
CA ASN A 40 18.78 -13.44 -7.15
C ASN A 40 19.77 -14.60 -6.98
N ASN A 41 20.25 -14.81 -5.75
CA ASN A 41 21.36 -15.71 -5.45
C ASN A 41 20.94 -16.96 -4.66
N GLY A 42 19.66 -17.07 -4.30
CA GLY A 42 19.19 -18.10 -3.38
C GLY A 42 19.87 -18.00 -2.01
N THR A 43 20.29 -19.13 -1.47
CA THR A 43 20.95 -19.21 -0.15
C THR A 43 22.45 -18.91 -0.20
N HIS A 44 23.05 -18.77 -1.39
CA HIS A 44 24.48 -18.54 -1.54
C HIS A 44 24.84 -17.09 -1.23
N GLY A 45 25.76 -16.89 -0.28
CA GLY A 45 26.27 -15.55 0.08
C GLY A 45 25.29 -14.66 0.84
N THR A 46 24.09 -15.16 1.17
CA THR A 46 23.04 -14.40 1.88
C THR A 46 23.03 -14.64 3.39
N ASN A 47 24.02 -15.38 3.91
CA ASN A 47 24.08 -15.82 5.31
C ASN A 47 22.75 -16.44 5.78
N TYR A 48 22.14 -17.21 4.88
CA TYR A 48 20.92 -17.97 5.11
C TYR A 48 21.17 -19.05 6.15
N GLU A 49 20.28 -19.14 7.13
CA GLU A 49 20.33 -20.14 8.18
C GLU A 49 18.96 -20.81 8.31
N LYS A 50 18.92 -22.12 8.10
CA LYS A 50 17.70 -22.92 8.37
C LYS A 50 17.56 -23.08 9.89
N LEU A 51 16.49 -22.53 10.46
CA LEU A 51 16.21 -22.61 11.89
C LEU A 51 15.36 -23.85 12.23
N ARG A 52 14.35 -24.13 11.39
CA ARG A 52 13.46 -25.30 11.44
C ARG A 52 13.05 -25.68 10.01
N ASP A 53 12.26 -26.74 9.87
CA ASP A 53 11.75 -27.17 8.55
C ASP A 53 10.89 -26.11 7.86
N ASP A 54 10.14 -25.34 8.63
CA ASP A 54 9.21 -24.32 8.17
C ASP A 54 9.73 -22.88 8.34
N LEU A 55 10.93 -22.69 8.89
CA LEU A 55 11.45 -21.39 9.27
C LEU A 55 12.95 -21.27 9.00
N ALA A 56 13.35 -20.17 8.39
CA ALA A 56 14.75 -19.81 8.21
C ALA A 56 14.98 -18.35 8.60
N SER A 57 16.25 -17.95 8.65
CA SER A 57 16.66 -16.56 8.78
C SER A 57 17.69 -16.17 7.73
N ALA A 58 17.78 -14.87 7.47
CA ALA A 58 18.84 -14.28 6.66
C ALA A 58 19.36 -13.00 7.31
N ARG A 59 20.63 -12.69 7.08
CA ARG A 59 21.32 -11.58 7.74
C ARG A 59 20.91 -10.23 7.14
N LEU A 60 20.60 -9.26 8.00
CA LEU A 60 20.50 -7.83 7.64
C LEU A 60 21.82 -7.10 7.90
N ASN A 61 22.41 -7.36 9.06
CA ASN A 61 23.73 -6.88 9.48
C ASN A 61 24.32 -7.86 10.52
N ASP A 62 25.47 -7.56 11.11
CA ASP A 62 26.14 -8.49 12.04
C ASP A 62 25.29 -8.89 13.25
N ALA A 63 24.31 -8.08 13.66
CA ALA A 63 23.44 -8.33 14.81
C ALA A 63 21.99 -8.70 14.43
N ASP A 64 21.46 -8.16 13.33
CA ASP A 64 20.05 -8.22 13.01
C ASP A 64 19.76 -9.16 11.83
N ARG A 65 18.60 -9.82 11.87
CA ARG A 65 18.18 -10.81 10.88
C ARG A 65 16.69 -10.73 10.56
N ILE A 66 16.32 -11.15 9.35
CA ILE A 66 14.93 -11.40 8.97
C ILE A 66 14.58 -12.87 9.19
N LEU A 67 13.31 -13.12 9.52
CA LEU A 67 12.72 -14.46 9.59
C LEU A 67 11.83 -14.69 8.38
N LEU A 68 12.01 -15.84 7.74
CA LEU A 68 11.41 -16.16 6.47
C LEU A 68 10.94 -17.60 6.36
N THR A 69 9.94 -17.83 5.51
CA THR A 69 9.35 -19.14 5.24
C THR A 69 9.04 -19.28 3.75
N ASN A 70 8.82 -20.51 3.30
CA ASN A 70 8.45 -20.81 1.93
C ASN A 70 6.95 -20.92 1.79
N TYR A 71 6.44 -20.48 0.65
CA TYR A 71 5.05 -20.65 0.30
C TYR A 71 4.89 -21.04 -1.16
N GLU A 72 4.39 -22.26 -1.37
CA GLU A 72 4.11 -22.78 -2.70
C GLU A 72 2.70 -22.39 -3.14
N LEU A 73 2.59 -21.79 -4.33
CA LEU A 73 1.33 -21.51 -4.99
C LEU A 73 1.47 -21.82 -6.48
N ASP A 74 0.53 -22.59 -7.03
CA ASP A 74 0.50 -23.01 -8.44
C ASP A 74 1.84 -23.61 -8.93
N GLY A 75 2.48 -24.44 -8.09
CA GLY A 75 3.76 -25.10 -8.38
C GLY A 75 4.98 -24.17 -8.34
N GLN A 76 4.82 -22.92 -7.92
CA GLN A 76 5.89 -21.94 -7.79
C GLN A 76 6.18 -21.64 -6.32
N ASN A 77 7.45 -21.75 -5.92
CA ASN A 77 7.91 -21.37 -4.59
C ASN A 77 8.09 -19.86 -4.46
N ASN A 78 7.52 -19.29 -3.41
CA ASN A 78 7.60 -17.87 -3.08
C ASN A 78 8.21 -17.70 -1.69
N LEU A 79 9.04 -16.68 -1.53
CA LEU A 79 9.67 -16.31 -0.27
C LEU A 79 8.74 -15.41 0.52
N LEU A 80 8.45 -15.74 1.78
CA LEU A 80 7.71 -14.86 2.68
C LEU A 80 8.63 -14.41 3.81
N VAL A 81 8.83 -13.10 3.95
CA VAL A 81 9.46 -12.50 5.13
C VAL A 81 8.37 -12.14 6.13
N ILE A 82 8.38 -12.85 7.26
CA ILE A 82 7.25 -12.88 8.20
C ILE A 82 7.59 -12.24 9.54
N ASP A 83 8.87 -11.93 9.80
CA ASP A 83 9.30 -11.21 10.99
C ASP A 83 10.74 -10.67 10.84
N ALA A 84 11.18 -9.87 11.81
CA ALA A 84 12.57 -9.47 12.01
C ALA A 84 13.00 -9.73 13.46
N ALA A 85 14.29 -10.06 13.64
CA ALA A 85 14.92 -10.31 14.92
C ALA A 85 16.16 -9.43 15.06
N GLU A 86 16.11 -8.48 16.00
CA GLU A 86 17.28 -7.70 16.39
C GLU A 86 18.17 -8.52 17.33
N TRP A 87 19.49 -8.33 17.25
CA TRP A 87 20.47 -9.01 18.11
C TRP A 87 20.29 -10.54 18.19
N HIS A 88 19.87 -11.17 17.10
CA HIS A 88 19.55 -12.61 17.02
C HIS A 88 18.48 -13.08 18.03
N GLU A 89 17.64 -12.19 18.56
CA GLU A 89 16.63 -12.53 19.57
C GLU A 89 15.37 -13.18 18.95
N TYR A 90 15.55 -14.30 18.25
CA TYR A 90 14.46 -15.01 17.57
C TYR A 90 13.29 -15.37 18.51
N LYS A 91 13.57 -15.62 19.79
CA LYS A 91 12.57 -15.97 20.81
C LYS A 91 11.47 -14.91 21.00
N LYS A 92 11.71 -13.66 20.60
CA LYS A 92 10.68 -12.60 20.61
C LYS A 92 9.67 -12.73 19.47
N SER A 93 10.00 -13.47 18.42
CA SER A 93 9.09 -13.76 17.31
C SER A 93 8.17 -14.93 17.66
N PRO A 94 6.83 -14.77 17.55
CA PRO A 94 5.91 -15.89 17.62
C PRO A 94 6.20 -16.96 16.56
N ALA A 95 6.75 -16.57 15.39
CA ALA A 95 7.09 -17.53 14.35
C ALA A 95 8.15 -18.54 14.82
N TYR A 96 9.10 -18.10 15.65
CA TYR A 96 10.15 -18.96 16.21
C TYR A 96 9.74 -19.62 17.53
N ASN A 97 9.15 -18.87 18.46
CA ASN A 97 8.88 -19.34 19.82
C ASN A 97 7.69 -20.31 19.90
N ASP A 98 6.72 -20.20 19.01
CA ASP A 98 5.63 -21.17 18.89
C ASP A 98 6.00 -22.25 17.87
N LYS A 99 5.83 -23.53 18.24
CA LYS A 99 6.02 -24.68 17.36
C LYS A 99 5.10 -24.62 16.15
N ASN A 100 3.90 -24.05 16.30
CA ASN A 100 2.94 -23.85 15.21
C ASN A 100 2.95 -22.39 14.69
N GLY A 101 3.91 -21.56 15.08
CA GLY A 101 3.91 -20.13 14.79
C GLY A 101 3.84 -19.80 13.31
N VAL A 102 4.64 -20.48 12.49
CA VAL A 102 4.62 -20.32 11.02
C VAL A 102 3.31 -20.84 10.44
N LYS A 103 2.86 -22.04 10.83
CA LYS A 103 1.58 -22.61 10.37
C LYS A 103 0.41 -21.68 10.67
N ASN A 104 0.33 -21.15 11.90
CA ASN A 104 -0.69 -20.21 12.34
C ASN A 104 -0.63 -18.91 11.53
N TYR A 105 0.57 -18.41 11.27
CA TYR A 105 0.78 -17.25 10.40
C TYR A 105 0.25 -17.49 8.98
N LEU A 106 0.59 -18.62 8.37
CA LEU A 106 0.17 -18.97 7.01
C LEU A 106 -1.35 -19.15 6.91
N VAL A 107 -1.97 -19.83 7.88
CA VAL A 107 -3.43 -20.00 7.92
C VAL A 107 -4.13 -18.65 8.07
N LYS A 108 -3.68 -17.82 9.01
CA LYS A 108 -4.29 -16.51 9.28
C LYS A 108 -4.21 -15.56 8.07
N ASN A 109 -3.12 -15.62 7.31
CA ASN A 109 -2.86 -14.68 6.22
C ASN A 109 -3.05 -15.28 4.82
N LYS A 110 -3.57 -16.51 4.73
CA LYS A 110 -3.64 -17.30 3.49
C LYS A 110 -4.21 -16.51 2.31
N GLU A 111 -5.44 -16.00 2.46
CA GLU A 111 -6.13 -15.29 1.39
C GLU A 111 -5.36 -14.03 0.94
N SER A 112 -4.79 -13.30 1.88
CA SER A 112 -3.99 -12.09 1.60
C SER A 112 -2.68 -12.42 0.88
N ILE A 113 -2.00 -13.50 1.29
CA ILE A 113 -0.77 -13.98 0.64
C ILE A 113 -1.08 -14.43 -0.78
N GLU A 114 -2.07 -15.32 -0.95
CA GLU A 114 -2.43 -15.86 -2.27
C GLU A 114 -2.88 -14.75 -3.23
N LYS A 115 -3.69 -13.81 -2.76
CA LYS A 115 -4.10 -12.64 -3.55
C LYS A 115 -2.89 -11.85 -4.06
N ARG A 116 -1.94 -11.52 -3.18
CA ARG A 116 -0.72 -10.77 -3.55
C ARG A 116 0.15 -11.54 -4.54
N ILE A 117 0.32 -12.85 -4.36
CA ILE A 117 1.10 -13.67 -5.31
C ILE A 117 0.40 -13.72 -6.67
N ARG A 118 -0.94 -13.87 -6.69
CA ARG A 118 -1.72 -13.86 -7.95
C ARG A 118 -1.66 -12.53 -8.68
N GLU A 119 -1.69 -11.41 -7.96
CA GLU A 119 -1.49 -10.07 -8.54
C GLU A 119 -0.10 -9.98 -9.21
N MET A 120 0.97 -10.41 -8.52
CA MET A 120 2.31 -10.45 -9.12
C MET A 120 2.42 -11.42 -10.31
N MET A 121 1.75 -12.57 -10.27
CA MET A 121 1.69 -13.50 -11.40
C MET A 121 1.01 -12.87 -12.62
N ALA A 122 -0.09 -12.15 -12.41
CA ALA A 122 -0.77 -11.42 -13.46
C ALA A 122 0.10 -10.30 -14.04
N GLU A 123 0.84 -9.57 -13.19
CA GLU A 123 1.80 -8.54 -13.61
C GLU A 123 2.92 -9.13 -14.49
N GLU A 124 3.51 -10.25 -14.07
CA GLU A 124 4.54 -10.95 -14.86
C GLU A 124 3.99 -11.46 -16.20
N ALA A 125 2.78 -12.03 -16.20
CA ALA A 125 2.14 -12.53 -17.42
C ALA A 125 1.82 -11.40 -18.40
N ALA A 126 1.38 -10.24 -17.90
CA ALA A 126 1.15 -9.05 -18.72
C ALA A 126 2.46 -8.46 -19.27
N ALA A 127 3.53 -8.44 -18.46
CA ALA A 127 4.85 -8.01 -18.89
C ALA A 127 5.44 -8.94 -19.97
N ALA A 128 5.20 -10.25 -19.88
CA ALA A 128 5.64 -11.23 -20.86
C ALA A 128 4.87 -11.15 -22.19
N GLN A 129 3.60 -10.74 -22.16
CA GLN A 129 2.75 -10.53 -23.35
C GLN A 129 2.98 -9.16 -24.01
N SER A 130 3.66 -8.24 -23.34
CA SER A 130 4.07 -6.98 -23.95
C SER A 130 5.03 -7.28 -25.10
N PRO A 131 4.80 -6.74 -26.32
CA PRO A 131 5.69 -7.01 -27.45
C PRO A 131 7.12 -6.61 -27.07
N LYS A 132 8.06 -7.55 -27.16
CA LYS A 132 9.47 -7.20 -27.22
C LYS A 132 9.63 -6.32 -28.47
N PRO A 133 10.12 -5.09 -28.36
CA PRO A 133 10.25 -4.25 -29.52
C PRO A 133 11.08 -4.99 -30.58
N PRO A 134 10.62 -5.04 -31.84
CA PRO A 134 11.40 -5.64 -32.90
C PRO A 134 12.76 -4.94 -32.95
N ALA A 135 13.83 -5.72 -33.09
CA ALA A 135 15.16 -5.18 -33.25
C ALA A 135 15.15 -4.19 -34.43
N GLY A 136 15.30 -2.90 -34.14
CA GLY A 136 15.49 -1.87 -35.16
C GLY A 136 14.57 -0.64 -35.11
N LYS A 137 13.47 -0.65 -34.34
CA LYS A 137 12.70 0.59 -34.09
C LYS A 137 12.20 0.61 -32.64
N PRO A 138 12.80 1.40 -31.74
CA PRO A 138 12.24 1.57 -30.40
C PRO A 138 10.89 2.28 -30.54
N GLU A 139 9.80 1.58 -30.20
CA GLU A 139 8.54 2.27 -29.95
C GLU A 139 8.76 3.24 -28.77
N PRO A 140 8.22 4.47 -28.84
CA PRO A 140 8.34 5.42 -27.75
C PRO A 140 7.67 4.84 -26.50
N VAL A 141 8.47 4.48 -25.51
CA VAL A 141 7.99 4.07 -24.20
C VAL A 141 7.73 5.33 -23.39
N ILE A 142 6.48 5.51 -22.95
CA ILE A 142 6.14 6.59 -22.02
C ILE A 142 6.77 6.26 -20.66
N LEU A 143 7.69 7.12 -20.23
CA LEU A 143 8.36 7.05 -18.94
C LEU A 143 7.87 8.20 -18.06
N ASP A 144 7.56 7.89 -16.82
CA ASP A 144 7.30 8.84 -15.75
C ASP A 144 8.59 9.14 -15.01
N TYR A 145 8.67 10.30 -14.36
CA TYR A 145 9.84 10.70 -13.57
C TYR A 145 9.44 10.79 -12.11
N TYR A 146 10.09 9.99 -11.27
CA TYR A 146 9.81 9.90 -9.84
C TYR A 146 11.11 9.69 -9.06
N ASN A 147 11.36 10.52 -8.05
CA ASN A 147 12.54 10.43 -7.18
C ASN A 147 13.87 10.33 -7.96
N GLN A 148 14.07 11.24 -8.91
CA GLN A 148 15.26 11.29 -9.78
C GLN A 148 15.48 10.06 -10.68
N GLN A 149 14.44 9.25 -10.89
CA GLN A 149 14.51 8.06 -11.73
C GLN A 149 13.38 8.05 -12.76
N PHE A 150 13.71 7.64 -13.98
CA PHE A 150 12.70 7.29 -14.97
C PHE A 150 12.09 5.94 -14.61
N ILE A 151 10.79 5.93 -14.44
CA ILE A 151 10.00 4.75 -14.12
C ILE A 151 8.99 4.51 -15.22
N ARG A 152 8.75 3.24 -15.53
CA ARG A 152 7.65 2.85 -16.41
C ARG A 152 6.48 2.43 -15.52
N LEU A 153 5.37 3.16 -15.58
CA LEU A 153 4.14 2.72 -14.94
C LEU A 153 3.66 1.41 -15.56
N ASN A 154 3.18 0.49 -14.71
CA ASN A 154 2.56 -0.74 -15.18
C ASN A 154 1.16 -0.48 -15.74
N LEU A 155 0.55 -1.48 -16.39
CA LEU A 155 -0.77 -1.31 -17.03
C LEU A 155 -1.86 -0.85 -16.05
N SER A 156 -1.87 -1.40 -14.83
CA SER A 156 -2.83 -1.00 -13.79
C SER A 156 -2.64 0.45 -13.38
N GLN A 157 -1.40 0.90 -13.19
CA GLN A 157 -1.06 2.28 -12.85
C GLN A 157 -1.36 3.25 -14.01
N GLN A 158 -1.10 2.85 -15.26
CA GLN A 158 -1.48 3.62 -16.44
C GLN A 158 -3.00 3.75 -16.57
N SER A 159 -3.75 2.67 -16.30
CA SER A 159 -5.22 2.70 -16.34
C SER A 159 -5.80 3.69 -15.32
N VAL A 160 -5.11 3.90 -14.19
CA VAL A 160 -5.49 4.89 -13.18
C VAL A 160 -5.39 6.30 -13.75
N LEU A 161 -4.35 6.63 -14.52
CA LEU A 161 -4.18 7.96 -15.13
C LEU A 161 -5.22 8.26 -16.23
N GLN A 162 -5.79 7.20 -16.83
CA GLN A 162 -6.83 7.31 -17.84
C GLN A 162 -8.25 7.29 -17.25
N SER A 163 -8.39 7.02 -15.94
CA SER A 163 -9.68 6.93 -15.27
C SER A 163 -10.24 8.31 -14.93
N GLY A 164 -11.56 8.47 -15.05
CA GLY A 164 -12.26 9.69 -14.65
C GLY A 164 -12.37 9.86 -13.13
N LEU A 165 -12.54 11.10 -12.68
CA LEU A 165 -12.84 11.45 -11.29
C LEU A 165 -14.37 11.40 -11.04
N PRO A 166 -14.85 11.06 -9.83
CA PRO A 166 -14.07 10.72 -8.63
C PRO A 166 -13.48 9.30 -8.69
N LEU A 167 -12.26 9.15 -8.16
CA LEU A 167 -11.49 7.91 -8.25
C LEU A 167 -10.95 7.48 -6.88
N VAL A 168 -11.08 6.20 -6.58
CA VAL A 168 -10.47 5.57 -5.40
C VAL A 168 -9.44 4.54 -5.85
N VAL A 169 -8.17 4.79 -5.54
CA VAL A 169 -7.06 3.89 -5.87
C VAL A 169 -6.63 3.16 -4.62
N SER A 170 -6.72 1.84 -4.64
CA SER A 170 -6.28 0.97 -3.54
C SER A 170 -5.15 0.06 -4.00
N GLY A 171 -4.24 -0.28 -3.10
CA GLY A 171 -3.09 -1.12 -3.42
C GLY A 171 -2.19 -1.35 -2.22
N ALA A 172 -1.44 -2.44 -2.22
CA ALA A 172 -0.52 -2.81 -1.14
C ALA A 172 0.56 -1.73 -0.88
N PRO A 173 1.19 -1.68 0.30
CA PRO A 173 2.43 -0.90 0.47
C PRO A 173 3.45 -1.27 -0.61
N GLY A 174 4.17 -0.29 -1.16
CA GLY A 174 5.14 -0.52 -2.24
C GLY A 174 4.54 -0.67 -3.65
N SER A 175 3.21 -0.73 -3.82
CA SER A 175 2.55 -0.80 -5.15
C SER A 175 2.67 0.46 -6.02
N GLY A 176 3.45 1.46 -5.60
CA GLY A 176 3.67 2.68 -6.37
C GLY A 176 2.54 3.72 -6.30
N LYS A 177 1.59 3.63 -5.35
CA LYS A 177 0.50 4.62 -5.20
C LYS A 177 0.99 6.08 -5.16
N SER A 178 2.06 6.36 -4.41
CA SER A 178 2.64 7.71 -4.32
C SER A 178 3.19 8.18 -5.67
N CYS A 179 3.79 7.26 -6.43
CA CYS A 179 4.29 7.54 -7.77
C CYS A 179 3.14 7.85 -8.73
N VAL A 180 2.07 7.06 -8.72
CA VAL A 180 0.87 7.34 -9.52
C VAL A 180 0.21 8.66 -9.11
N ALA A 181 0.21 8.98 -7.82
CA ALA A 181 -0.31 10.25 -7.32
C ALA A 181 0.48 11.44 -7.89
N ILE A 182 1.83 11.38 -7.92
CA ILE A 182 2.65 12.43 -8.56
C ILE A 182 2.34 12.56 -10.05
N SER A 183 2.27 11.45 -10.78
CA SER A 183 1.92 11.46 -12.21
C SER A 183 0.54 12.07 -12.45
N MET A 184 -0.44 11.72 -11.62
CA MET A 184 -1.79 12.28 -11.67
C MET A 184 -1.80 13.79 -11.37
N LEU A 185 -1.07 14.24 -10.33
CA LEU A 185 -0.93 15.66 -10.02
C LEU A 185 -0.36 16.44 -11.19
N ARG A 186 0.66 15.90 -11.86
CA ARG A 186 1.26 16.50 -13.07
C ARG A 186 0.25 16.60 -14.21
N GLN A 187 -0.49 15.53 -14.48
CA GLN A 187 -1.52 15.51 -15.52
C GLN A 187 -2.62 16.53 -15.24
N LEU A 188 -3.13 16.58 -14.00
CA LEU A 188 -4.15 17.54 -13.60
C LEU A 188 -3.63 18.99 -13.66
N ALA A 189 -2.41 19.24 -13.20
CA ALA A 189 -1.82 20.59 -13.24
C ALA A 189 -1.66 21.10 -14.67
N ALA A 190 -1.34 20.20 -15.61
CA ALA A 190 -1.24 20.49 -17.04
C ALA A 190 -2.60 20.72 -17.72
N GLN A 191 -3.69 20.16 -17.18
CA GLN A 191 -5.05 20.32 -17.70
C GLN A 191 -5.73 21.61 -17.23
N LEU A 192 -5.21 22.25 -16.19
CA LEU A 192 -5.73 23.54 -15.73
C LEU A 192 -5.50 24.64 -16.78
N PRO A 193 -6.47 25.55 -16.99
CA PRO A 193 -6.33 26.64 -17.95
C PRO A 193 -5.09 27.50 -17.65
N GLU A 194 -4.42 27.95 -18.70
CA GLU A 194 -3.27 28.86 -18.57
C GLU A 194 -3.73 30.20 -17.97
N GLY A 195 -3.00 30.70 -16.97
CA GLY A 195 -3.39 31.90 -16.22
C GLY A 195 -4.52 31.69 -15.19
N SER A 196 -4.97 30.45 -14.97
CA SER A 196 -5.90 30.14 -13.88
C SER A 196 -5.19 30.22 -12.51
N GLU A 197 -5.89 30.80 -11.53
CA GLU A 197 -5.50 30.78 -10.11
C GLU A 197 -5.97 29.50 -9.40
N GLU A 198 -6.60 28.57 -10.12
CA GLU A 198 -7.01 27.28 -9.57
C GLU A 198 -5.79 26.46 -9.14
N LYS A 199 -5.91 25.84 -7.96
CA LYS A 199 -4.87 25.00 -7.40
C LYS A 199 -5.40 23.63 -7.05
N ILE A 200 -4.52 22.65 -7.18
CA ILE A 200 -4.73 21.27 -6.76
C ILE A 200 -4.20 21.15 -5.34
N LEU A 201 -5.04 20.70 -4.43
CA LEU A 201 -4.66 20.47 -3.04
C LEU A 201 -4.33 18.99 -2.84
N TYR A 202 -3.06 18.70 -2.53
CA TYR A 202 -2.62 17.38 -2.06
C TYR A 202 -2.68 17.31 -0.54
N LEU A 203 -3.48 16.39 0.00
CA LEU A 203 -3.65 16.18 1.43
C LEU A 203 -3.10 14.83 1.89
N THR A 204 -2.38 14.84 3.01
CA THR A 204 -1.97 13.62 3.70
C THR A 204 -1.95 13.80 5.21
N GLU A 205 -2.04 12.71 5.97
CA GLU A 205 -1.87 12.76 7.43
C GLU A 205 -0.40 12.87 7.83
N SER A 206 0.51 12.26 7.06
CA SER A 206 1.91 12.10 7.45
C SER A 206 2.75 13.33 7.04
N PRO A 207 3.35 14.07 8.01
CA PRO A 207 4.25 15.18 7.69
C PRO A 207 5.51 14.72 6.97
N ARG A 208 5.97 13.49 7.23
CA ARG A 208 7.11 12.89 6.52
C ARG A 208 6.78 12.69 5.06
N LEU A 209 5.64 12.03 4.77
CA LEU A 209 5.21 11.80 3.39
C LEU A 209 4.95 13.12 2.65
N LEU A 210 4.44 14.13 3.35
CA LEU A 210 4.26 15.46 2.78
C LEU A 210 5.58 16.02 2.24
N LYS A 211 6.63 16.01 3.08
CA LYS A 211 7.97 16.49 2.70
C LYS A 211 8.56 15.69 1.54
N GLU A 212 8.43 14.37 1.57
CA GLU A 212 8.92 13.49 0.50
C GLU A 212 8.22 13.78 -0.83
N MET A 213 6.89 13.89 -0.83
CA MET A 213 6.10 14.16 -2.03
C MET A 213 6.36 15.57 -2.59
N GLN A 214 6.49 16.56 -1.71
CA GLN A 214 6.84 17.92 -2.10
C GLN A 214 8.25 17.98 -2.71
N ALA A 215 9.24 17.32 -2.10
CA ALA A 215 10.59 17.26 -2.66
C ALA A 215 10.63 16.57 -4.04
N ILE A 216 9.86 15.49 -4.21
CA ILE A 216 9.72 14.83 -5.51
C ILE A 216 9.12 15.81 -6.53
N TRP A 217 8.04 16.50 -6.18
CA TRP A 217 7.37 17.48 -7.05
C TRP A 217 8.29 18.64 -7.46
N GLU A 218 9.02 19.21 -6.50
CA GLU A 218 9.99 20.29 -6.74
C GLU A 218 11.17 19.84 -7.60
N SER A 219 11.54 18.55 -7.53
CA SER A 219 12.58 17.96 -8.38
C SER A 219 12.13 17.70 -9.82
N LEU A 220 10.83 17.76 -10.10
CA LEU A 220 10.33 17.74 -11.46
C LEU A 220 10.68 19.09 -12.09
N GLU A 221 11.48 19.09 -13.16
CA GLU A 221 11.84 20.29 -13.95
C GLU A 221 10.61 20.84 -14.73
N LEU A 222 9.58 21.26 -13.99
CA LEU A 222 8.32 21.76 -14.50
C LEU A 222 8.38 23.29 -14.65
N PRO A 223 7.57 23.86 -15.57
CA PRO A 223 7.34 25.30 -15.62
C PRO A 223 6.93 25.86 -14.26
N ARG A 224 7.44 27.06 -13.91
CA ARG A 224 7.22 27.68 -12.59
C ARG A 224 5.74 27.90 -12.26
N ASP A 225 4.93 28.22 -13.26
CA ASP A 225 3.49 28.36 -13.12
C ASP A 225 2.87 27.00 -12.74
N MET A 226 3.25 25.92 -13.41
CA MET A 226 2.78 24.56 -13.10
C MET A 226 3.21 24.11 -11.71
N GLN A 227 4.44 24.40 -11.28
CA GLN A 227 4.90 24.09 -9.92
C GLN A 227 4.02 24.74 -8.85
N ARG A 228 3.53 25.96 -9.10
CA ARG A 228 2.67 26.73 -8.17
C ARG A 228 1.21 26.27 -8.15
N ARG A 229 0.78 25.44 -9.10
CA ARG A 229 -0.60 24.93 -9.18
C ARG A 229 -0.87 23.81 -8.18
N VAL A 230 0.12 23.30 -7.45
CA VAL A 230 -0.08 22.23 -6.46
C VAL A 230 0.32 22.70 -5.07
N GLU A 231 -0.60 22.59 -4.12
CA GLU A 231 -0.35 22.85 -2.70
C GLU A 231 -0.29 21.54 -1.92
N PHE A 232 0.78 21.34 -1.17
CA PHE A 232 0.98 20.17 -0.32
C PHE A 232 0.65 20.55 1.13
N LYS A 233 -0.37 19.93 1.73
CA LYS A 233 -0.73 20.16 3.14
C LYS A 233 -1.00 18.89 3.93
N THR A 234 -0.81 18.98 5.24
CA THR A 234 -1.42 18.00 6.15
C THR A 234 -2.85 18.36 6.49
N TYR A 235 -3.65 17.40 6.97
CA TYR A 235 -4.98 17.69 7.51
C TYR A 235 -4.95 18.74 8.62
N ALA A 236 -3.94 18.71 9.49
CA ALA A 236 -3.79 19.69 10.57
C ALA A 236 -3.51 21.11 10.04
N MET A 237 -2.63 21.24 9.04
CA MET A 237 -2.34 22.52 8.39
C MET A 237 -3.58 23.09 7.69
N GLN A 238 -4.28 22.26 6.90
CA GLN A 238 -5.49 22.70 6.21
C GLN A 238 -6.60 23.11 7.19
N ALA A 239 -6.74 22.40 8.31
CA ALA A 239 -7.70 22.75 9.35
C ALA A 239 -7.34 24.09 10.02
N ALA A 240 -6.06 24.31 10.33
CA ALA A 240 -5.58 25.55 10.93
C ALA A 240 -5.78 26.75 9.99
N GLU A 241 -5.55 26.60 8.69
CA GLU A 241 -5.77 27.68 7.72
C GLU A 241 -7.25 27.98 7.49
N SER A 242 -8.08 26.94 7.31
CA SER A 242 -9.50 27.13 6.97
C SER A 242 -10.37 27.54 8.15
N ARG A 243 -9.93 27.29 9.39
CA ARG A 243 -10.72 27.52 10.61
C ARG A 243 -9.88 27.98 11.80
N ALA A 244 -8.85 28.79 11.58
CA ALA A 244 -7.86 29.19 12.59
C ALA A 244 -8.43 29.49 13.97
N GLU A 245 -9.52 30.26 14.04
CA GLU A 245 -10.18 30.65 15.29
C GLU A 245 -10.87 29.49 16.01
N TYR A 246 -11.40 28.52 15.27
CA TYR A 246 -12.06 27.33 15.81
C TYR A 246 -11.03 26.29 16.31
N VAL A 247 -9.85 26.24 15.69
CA VAL A 247 -8.83 25.20 15.99
C VAL A 247 -7.75 25.67 16.98
N LYS A 248 -7.64 26.97 17.25
CA LYS A 248 -6.58 27.59 18.06
C LYS A 248 -6.29 26.87 19.40
N ASP A 249 -7.34 26.43 20.09
CA ASP A 249 -7.24 25.75 21.39
C ASP A 249 -7.73 24.30 21.35
N ARG A 250 -7.79 23.69 20.17
CA ARG A 250 -8.28 22.32 19.97
C ARG A 250 -7.17 21.38 19.55
N THR A 251 -7.17 20.19 20.13
CA THR A 251 -6.28 19.11 19.72
C THR A 251 -6.92 18.27 18.63
N VAL A 252 -6.08 17.72 17.74
CA VAL A 252 -6.53 16.75 16.74
C VAL A 252 -6.98 15.49 17.48
N CYS A 253 -8.22 15.05 17.23
CA CYS A 253 -8.72 13.83 17.85
C CYS A 253 -7.97 12.59 17.34
N THR A 254 -7.74 11.65 18.23
CA THR A 254 -7.20 10.33 17.92
C THR A 254 -8.22 9.50 17.13
N LYS A 255 -7.75 8.46 16.44
CA LYS A 255 -8.61 7.51 15.74
C LYS A 255 -9.68 6.90 16.65
N LEU A 256 -9.34 6.56 17.89
CA LEU A 256 -10.26 5.98 18.86
C LEU A 256 -11.37 6.97 19.26
N GLU A 257 -11.00 8.22 19.52
CA GLU A 257 -11.95 9.29 19.82
C GLU A 257 -12.87 9.57 18.62
N PHE A 258 -12.31 9.59 17.41
CA PHE A 258 -13.09 9.72 16.18
C PHE A 258 -14.06 8.56 15.99
N GLU A 259 -13.61 7.31 16.15
CA GLU A 259 -14.49 6.13 16.01
C GLU A 259 -15.63 6.14 17.03
N HIS A 260 -15.35 6.57 18.27
CA HIS A 260 -16.37 6.71 19.30
C HIS A 260 -17.38 7.80 18.95
N TRP A 261 -16.88 8.99 18.58
CA TRP A 261 -17.72 10.09 18.11
C TRP A 261 -18.54 9.69 16.88
N PHE A 262 -17.94 9.04 15.89
CA PHE A 262 -18.59 8.68 14.64
C PHE A 262 -19.68 7.63 14.86
N LYS A 263 -19.44 6.62 15.71
CA LYS A 263 -20.48 5.65 16.11
C LYS A 263 -21.65 6.36 16.79
N LYS A 264 -21.37 7.29 17.70
CA LYS A 264 -22.40 8.09 18.37
C LYS A 264 -23.15 8.99 17.39
N TYR A 265 -22.43 9.73 16.55
CA TYR A 265 -22.98 10.60 15.51
C TYR A 265 -23.87 9.84 14.52
N VAL A 266 -23.42 8.68 14.02
CA VAL A 266 -24.20 7.82 13.13
C VAL A 266 -25.43 7.29 13.87
N SER A 267 -25.31 6.86 15.13
CA SER A 267 -26.45 6.42 15.94
C SER A 267 -27.50 7.53 16.14
N ASP A 268 -27.04 8.73 16.50
CA ASP A 268 -27.89 9.89 16.75
C ASP A 268 -28.58 10.34 15.45
N ARG A 269 -27.84 10.37 14.33
CA ARG A 269 -28.36 10.72 13.00
C ARG A 269 -29.12 9.59 12.30
N ARG A 270 -29.05 8.34 12.77
CA ARG A 270 -29.84 7.22 12.24
C ARG A 270 -31.35 7.47 12.37
N ASN A 271 -31.74 8.24 13.39
CA ASN A 271 -33.12 8.68 13.62
C ASN A 271 -33.55 9.83 12.70
N GLU A 272 -32.61 10.60 12.16
CA GLU A 272 -32.87 11.74 11.26
C GLU A 272 -32.77 11.35 9.77
N LEU A 273 -31.88 10.42 9.42
CA LEU A 273 -31.58 10.00 8.04
C LEU A 273 -32.54 8.93 7.50
N ASN A 274 -33.63 8.63 8.20
CA ASN A 274 -34.54 7.55 7.84
C ASN A 274 -36.01 8.03 7.71
N PRO A 275 -36.40 8.66 6.58
CA PRO A 275 -37.80 9.00 6.32
C PRO A 275 -38.69 7.76 6.13
N ALA A 276 -38.11 6.60 5.82
CA ALA A 276 -38.82 5.40 5.38
C ALA A 276 -39.44 4.54 6.51
N TRP A 277 -39.23 4.88 7.78
CA TRP A 277 -39.74 4.08 8.93
C TRP A 277 -40.85 4.78 9.71
N ARG A 278 -41.35 5.91 9.22
CA ARG A 278 -42.59 6.52 9.72
C ARG A 278 -43.78 5.85 9.06
N THR A 279 -44.09 4.61 9.43
CA THR A 279 -45.42 4.07 9.15
C THR A 279 -46.44 4.89 9.93
N PRO A 280 -47.51 5.43 9.31
CA PRO A 280 -48.58 6.08 10.07
C PRO A 280 -49.19 5.01 10.99
N ARG A 281 -49.29 5.29 12.29
CA ARG A 281 -50.16 4.51 13.18
C ARG A 281 -51.59 4.65 12.64
N VAL A 282 -52.05 3.66 11.88
CA VAL A 282 -53.45 3.52 11.52
C VAL A 282 -54.21 3.36 12.83
N LYS A 283 -54.95 4.41 13.23
CA LYS A 283 -55.93 4.33 14.30
C LYS A 283 -56.95 3.28 13.86
N LYS A 284 -57.01 2.13 14.56
CA LYS A 284 -58.08 1.16 14.39
C LYS A 284 -59.41 1.87 14.65
N ALA A 285 -60.19 2.10 13.59
CA ALA A 285 -61.57 2.54 13.72
C ALA A 285 -62.37 1.44 14.43
N LYS A 286 -63.11 1.80 15.49
CA LYS A 286 -64.08 0.91 16.13
C LYS A 286 -65.20 0.62 15.12
N PRO A 287 -65.62 -0.64 14.92
CA PRO A 287 -66.76 -0.93 14.07
C PRO A 287 -68.04 -0.41 14.73
N ARG A 288 -68.83 0.39 13.98
CA ARG A 288 -70.21 0.73 14.34
C ARG A 288 -71.06 -0.52 14.16
N MET A 289 -71.66 -1.02 15.23
CA MET A 289 -72.79 -1.94 15.15
C MET A 289 -74.03 -1.15 14.72
N ILE A 290 -74.70 -1.62 13.66
CA ILE A 290 -76.04 -1.19 13.27
C ILE A 290 -76.98 -2.16 13.99
N PRO A 291 -77.89 -1.70 14.88
CA PRO A 291 -78.96 -2.55 15.36
C PRO A 291 -80.07 -2.62 14.31
N SER A 292 -80.64 -3.82 14.16
CA SER A 292 -81.85 -4.10 13.38
C SER A 292 -83.04 -3.28 13.83
#